data_AF-A0A8T0FLL0-F1
#
_entry.id   AF-A0A8T0FLL0-F1
#
_cell.length_a   1.000
_cell.length_b   1.000
_cell.length_c   1.000
_cell.angle_alpha   90.00
_cell.angle_beta   90.00
_cell.angle_gamma   90.00
#
_symmetry.space_group_name_H-M   'P 1'
#
loop_
_entity.id
_entity.type
_entity.pdbx_description
1 polymer ?
#
loop_
_entity_poly.entity_id
_entity_poly.type
_entity_poly.pdbx_seq_one_letter_code
_entity_poly.pdbx_strand_id
1 'polypeptide(L)'
;MEKHFDQWSSCDDNMEIQIDSSHDETCVNAERSFVYNSIPLYSEEEAQALAKRLDNDETFKEAMKILIAWLERGECNEINSACFYFLIRLCWNRVEKLQVEEKEYQEKIKRLKKSVVSRSYCIQLKLIEIEEIFSTIEKQNLWTCFTQDHLEKIQEMREDLLNFKRIILEDCVLEKESDDKNIEDEQAEI
;
A
#
# COMPACT_ATOMS: atom_id res chain seq x y z
N MET A 1 -17.71 25.97 9.18
CA MET A 1 -17.00 24.69 9.37
C MET A 1 -17.61 23.71 8.40
N GLU A 2 -17.23 23.88 7.14
CA GLU A 2 -17.80 23.17 6.01
C GLU A 2 -16.72 23.22 4.93
N LYS A 3 -16.60 22.13 4.17
CA LYS A 3 -15.59 21.80 3.14
C LYS A 3 -14.47 20.87 3.62
N HIS A 4 -14.69 19.57 3.39
CA HIS A 4 -13.75 18.71 2.65
C HIS A 4 -14.51 17.42 2.32
N PHE A 5 -15.31 17.47 1.24
CA PHE A 5 -15.89 16.30 0.60
C PHE A 5 -15.83 16.55 -0.91
N ASP A 6 -14.62 16.70 -1.45
CA ASP A 6 -14.38 16.82 -2.89
C ASP A 6 -12.93 16.42 -3.16
N GLN A 7 -12.64 15.11 -3.16
CA GLN A 7 -11.38 14.59 -3.69
C GLN A 7 -11.49 13.12 -4.14
N TRP A 8 -12.61 12.74 -4.76
CA TRP A 8 -12.77 11.40 -5.37
C TRP A 8 -13.23 11.53 -6.84
N SER A 9 -12.58 12.41 -7.62
CA SER A 9 -12.99 12.71 -9.01
C SER A 9 -11.86 12.65 -10.04
N SER A 10 -10.80 11.86 -9.86
CA SER A 10 -9.76 11.80 -10.90
C SER A 10 -9.04 10.46 -10.97
N CYS A 11 -9.78 9.40 -11.31
CA CYS A 11 -9.23 8.19 -11.92
C CYS A 11 -10.34 7.53 -12.77
N ASP A 12 -10.75 8.17 -13.87
CA ASP A 12 -11.54 7.53 -14.92
C ASP A 12 -11.16 8.14 -16.27
N ASP A 13 -10.07 7.65 -16.85
CA ASP A 13 -9.78 7.84 -18.27
C ASP A 13 -10.20 6.57 -19.03
N ASN A 14 -11.35 6.70 -19.70
CA ASN A 14 -11.74 6.07 -20.97
C ASN A 14 -11.52 4.56 -21.16
N MET A 15 -12.56 3.79 -20.86
CA MET A 15 -12.94 2.64 -21.69
C MET A 15 -14.47 2.66 -21.89
N GLU A 16 -14.93 3.32 -22.95
CA GLU A 16 -16.32 3.21 -23.39
C GLU A 16 -16.61 1.76 -23.83
N ILE A 17 -17.17 0.98 -22.91
CA ILE A 17 -17.88 -0.25 -23.25
C ILE A 17 -19.36 0.10 -23.18
N GLN A 18 -20.06 0.09 -24.32
CA GLN A 18 -21.51 0.04 -24.31
C GLN A 18 -21.94 -1.32 -23.76
N ILE A 19 -22.06 -1.41 -22.43
CA ILE A 19 -22.70 -2.51 -21.74
C ILE A 19 -24.19 -2.17 -21.68
N ASP A 20 -25.03 -3.05 -22.22
CA ASP A 20 -26.48 -2.98 -22.12
C ASP A 20 -26.89 -3.07 -20.64
N SER A 21 -27.00 -1.91 -19.98
CA SER A 21 -27.06 -1.74 -18.52
C SER A 21 -28.37 -2.24 -17.89
N SER A 22 -29.44 -2.41 -18.67
CA SER A 22 -30.75 -2.76 -18.12
C SER A 22 -30.91 -4.25 -17.78
N HIS A 23 -30.21 -5.14 -18.51
CA HIS A 23 -30.35 -6.58 -18.28
C HIS A 23 -29.45 -7.08 -17.15
N ASP A 24 -28.28 -6.46 -16.97
CA ASP A 24 -27.29 -6.84 -15.96
C ASP A 24 -27.66 -6.30 -14.57
N GLU A 25 -28.18 -5.07 -14.48
CA GLU A 25 -28.68 -4.51 -13.21
C GLU A 25 -29.84 -5.31 -12.64
N THR A 26 -30.73 -5.85 -13.49
CA THR A 26 -31.87 -6.65 -13.02
C THR A 26 -31.42 -7.98 -12.40
N CYS A 27 -30.38 -8.61 -12.95
CA CYS A 27 -29.78 -9.84 -12.43
C CYS A 27 -29.00 -9.60 -11.14
N VAL A 28 -28.16 -8.56 -11.10
CA VAL A 28 -27.41 -8.15 -9.90
C VAL A 28 -28.37 -7.77 -8.77
N ASN A 29 -29.45 -7.05 -9.06
CA ASN A 29 -30.49 -6.71 -8.08
C ASN A 29 -31.28 -7.93 -7.61
N ALA A 30 -31.54 -8.91 -8.48
CA ALA A 30 -32.19 -10.17 -8.11
C ALA A 30 -31.30 -11.04 -7.22
N GLU A 31 -29.99 -11.10 -7.48
CA GLU A 31 -29.01 -11.79 -6.63
C GLU A 31 -28.84 -11.07 -5.29
N ARG A 32 -28.75 -9.73 -5.28
CA ARG A 32 -28.78 -8.92 -4.05
C ARG A 32 -30.03 -9.24 -3.23
N SER A 33 -31.20 -9.23 -3.89
CA SER A 33 -32.51 -9.54 -3.28
C SER A 33 -32.57 -10.94 -2.67
N PHE A 34 -32.02 -11.96 -3.34
CA PHE A 34 -31.97 -13.32 -2.80
C PHE A 34 -31.05 -13.43 -1.57
N VAL A 35 -29.89 -12.76 -1.60
CA VAL A 35 -28.97 -12.69 -0.44
C VAL A 35 -29.61 -11.95 0.73
N TYR A 36 -30.39 -10.89 0.46
CA TYR A 36 -31.16 -10.21 1.49
C TYR A 36 -32.22 -11.11 2.09
N ASN A 37 -32.95 -11.92 1.34
CA ASN A 37 -34.02 -12.76 1.93
C ASN A 37 -33.52 -13.77 2.99
N SER A 38 -32.21 -14.11 3.02
CA SER A 38 -31.61 -14.98 4.04
C SER A 38 -31.06 -14.24 5.26
N ILE A 39 -30.98 -12.90 5.24
CA ILE A 39 -30.47 -12.11 6.36
C ILE A 39 -31.61 -11.93 7.38
N PRO A 40 -31.40 -12.19 8.69
CA PRO A 40 -32.44 -12.04 9.70
C PRO A 40 -33.03 -10.63 9.69
N LEU A 41 -34.28 -10.49 10.12
CA LEU A 41 -34.88 -9.19 10.35
C LEU A 41 -34.34 -8.59 11.65
N TYR A 42 -34.39 -7.27 11.76
CA TYR A 42 -34.05 -6.52 12.95
C TYR A 42 -34.87 -7.02 14.13
N SER A 43 -34.16 -7.34 15.19
CA SER A 43 -34.67 -7.45 16.54
C SER A 43 -33.64 -6.84 17.49
N GLU A 44 -34.04 -6.49 18.70
CA GLU A 44 -33.11 -5.97 19.70
C GLU A 44 -32.00 -6.98 20.03
N GLU A 45 -32.34 -8.28 20.06
CA GLU A 45 -31.40 -9.36 20.30
C GLU A 45 -30.37 -9.50 19.16
N GLU A 46 -30.85 -9.46 17.91
CA GLU A 46 -29.99 -9.50 16.74
C GLU A 46 -29.10 -8.26 16.65
N ALA A 47 -29.61 -7.08 17.01
CA ALA A 47 -28.83 -5.85 17.01
C ALA A 47 -27.69 -5.89 18.03
N GLN A 48 -27.93 -6.45 19.22
CA GLN A 48 -26.89 -6.68 20.22
C GLN A 48 -25.85 -7.71 19.77
N ALA A 49 -26.28 -8.79 19.12
CA ALA A 49 -25.37 -9.77 18.53
C ALA A 49 -24.53 -9.14 17.41
N LEU A 50 -25.15 -8.31 16.57
CA LEU A 50 -24.50 -7.60 15.48
C LEU A 50 -23.45 -6.61 15.99
N ALA A 51 -23.75 -5.86 17.05
CA ALA A 51 -22.81 -4.94 17.68
C ALA A 51 -21.51 -5.64 18.10
N LYS A 52 -21.60 -6.83 18.72
CA LYS A 52 -20.42 -7.62 19.10
C LYS A 52 -19.61 -8.06 17.88
N ARG A 53 -20.27 -8.39 16.78
CA ARG A 53 -19.61 -8.79 15.53
C ARG A 53 -18.98 -7.62 14.79
N LEU A 54 -19.55 -6.42 14.90
CA LEU A 54 -18.98 -5.17 14.38
C LEU A 54 -17.78 -4.68 15.19
N ASP A 55 -17.59 -5.15 16.42
CA ASP A 55 -16.40 -4.82 17.22
C ASP A 55 -15.23 -5.78 16.96
N ASN A 56 -15.50 -6.96 16.40
CA ASN A 56 -14.49 -7.97 16.05
C ASN A 56 -14.14 -7.92 14.55
N ASP A 57 -12.87 -7.64 14.25
CA ASP A 57 -12.34 -7.50 12.90
C ASP A 57 -12.55 -8.76 12.02
N GLU A 58 -12.52 -9.96 12.60
CA GLU A 58 -12.72 -11.22 11.86
C GLU A 58 -14.16 -11.38 11.35
N THR A 59 -15.13 -10.83 12.06
CA THR A 59 -16.57 -10.95 11.74
C THR A 59 -17.18 -9.67 11.19
N PHE A 60 -16.38 -8.60 11.11
CA PHE A 60 -16.82 -7.25 10.74
C PHE A 60 -17.46 -7.22 9.37
N LYS A 61 -16.85 -7.87 8.37
CA LYS A 61 -17.31 -7.85 6.97
C LYS A 61 -18.70 -8.44 6.82
N GLU A 62 -18.95 -9.59 7.45
CA GLU A 62 -20.24 -10.27 7.43
C GLU A 62 -21.28 -9.49 8.24
N ALA A 63 -20.89 -8.88 9.36
CA ALA A 63 -21.78 -8.04 10.16
C ALA A 63 -22.19 -6.75 9.42
N MET A 64 -21.25 -6.11 8.74
CA MET A 64 -21.51 -4.91 7.94
C MET A 64 -22.56 -5.18 6.85
N LYS A 65 -22.52 -6.36 6.20
CA LYS A 65 -23.55 -6.76 5.22
C LYS A 65 -24.95 -6.84 5.83
N ILE A 66 -25.08 -7.31 7.07
CA ILE A 66 -26.36 -7.37 7.78
C ILE A 66 -26.87 -5.96 8.09
N LEU A 67 -26.01 -5.07 8.58
CA LEU A 67 -26.38 -3.68 8.84
C LEU A 67 -26.84 -2.96 7.57
N ILE A 68 -26.13 -3.14 6.47
CA ILE A 68 -26.51 -2.59 5.15
C ILE A 68 -27.89 -3.13 4.74
N ALA A 69 -28.12 -4.43 4.86
CA ALA A 69 -29.40 -5.05 4.53
C ALA A 69 -30.58 -4.46 5.34
N TRP A 70 -30.40 -4.28 6.65
CA TRP A 70 -31.43 -3.68 7.50
C TRP A 70 -31.73 -2.22 7.11
N LEU A 71 -30.70 -1.46 6.76
CA LEU A 71 -30.86 -0.08 6.31
C LEU A 71 -31.56 0.00 4.94
N GLU A 72 -31.17 -0.82 3.97
CA GLU A 72 -31.77 -0.87 2.63
C GLU A 72 -33.24 -1.32 2.66
N ARG A 73 -33.62 -2.21 3.60
CA ARG A 73 -35.01 -2.61 3.81
C ARG A 73 -35.86 -1.58 4.58
N GLY A 74 -35.25 -0.52 5.10
CA GLY A 74 -35.96 0.49 5.89
C GLY A 74 -36.33 0.04 7.30
N GLU A 75 -35.55 -0.86 7.90
CA GLU A 75 -35.81 -1.36 9.26
C GLU A 75 -35.42 -0.34 10.36
N CYS A 76 -34.69 0.72 9.99
CA CYS A 76 -34.42 1.87 10.84
C CYS A 76 -35.61 2.84 10.84
N ASN A 77 -36.08 3.22 12.02
CA ASN A 77 -37.18 4.14 12.26
C ASN A 77 -36.88 5.03 13.49
N GLU A 78 -37.77 5.97 13.81
CA GLU A 78 -37.56 6.93 14.89
C GLU A 78 -37.30 6.26 16.26
N ILE A 79 -37.92 5.10 16.51
CA ILE A 79 -37.83 4.38 17.79
C ILE A 79 -36.46 3.72 17.96
N ASN A 80 -35.93 3.08 16.91
CA ASN A 80 -34.65 2.36 16.96
C ASN A 80 -33.46 3.14 16.38
N SER A 81 -33.67 4.39 16.00
CA SER A 81 -32.67 5.28 15.40
C SER A 81 -31.38 5.37 16.22
N ALA A 82 -31.48 5.42 17.56
CA ALA A 82 -30.33 5.44 18.45
C ALA A 82 -29.49 4.14 18.38
N CYS A 83 -30.14 2.98 18.23
CA CYS A 83 -29.47 1.69 18.06
C CYS A 83 -28.74 1.61 16.72
N PHE A 84 -29.40 1.99 15.63
CA PHE A 84 -28.77 2.04 14.31
C PHE A 84 -27.60 3.03 14.25
N TYR A 85 -27.75 4.21 14.87
CA TYR A 85 -26.66 5.17 15.01
C TYR A 85 -25.46 4.55 15.74
N PHE A 86 -25.70 3.82 16.83
CA PHE A 86 -24.64 3.13 17.55
C PHE A 86 -23.92 2.08 16.67
N LEU A 87 -24.66 1.29 15.90
CA LEU A 87 -24.09 0.32 14.95
C LEU A 87 -23.26 1.00 13.85
N ILE A 88 -23.75 2.11 13.29
CA ILE A 88 -23.01 2.92 12.31
C ILE A 88 -21.72 3.47 12.93
N ARG A 89 -21.78 3.92 14.19
CA ARG A 89 -20.60 4.41 14.92
C ARG A 89 -19.56 3.30 15.12
N LEU A 90 -19.97 2.06 15.38
CA LEU A 90 -19.03 0.93 15.43
C LEU A 90 -18.34 0.71 14.08
N CYS A 91 -19.06 0.87 12.97
CA CYS A 91 -18.44 0.86 11.64
C CYS A 91 -17.43 2.01 11.46
N TRP A 92 -17.75 3.21 11.94
CA TRP A 92 -16.82 4.35 11.90
C TRP A 92 -15.56 4.12 12.73
N ASN A 93 -15.66 3.51 13.92
CA ASN A 93 -14.49 3.16 14.72
C ASN A 93 -13.52 2.25 13.94
N ARG A 94 -14.02 1.40 13.02
CA ARG A 94 -13.16 0.61 12.13
C ARG A 94 -12.40 1.47 11.14
N VAL A 95 -13.00 2.55 10.62
CA VAL A 95 -12.32 3.54 9.77
C VAL A 95 -11.19 4.22 10.55
N GLU A 96 -11.44 4.64 11.80
CA GLU A 96 -10.39 5.24 12.64
C GLU A 96 -9.22 4.26 12.89
N LYS A 97 -9.52 2.98 13.16
CA LYS A 97 -8.49 1.93 13.26
C LYS A 97 -7.70 1.77 11.95
N LEU A 98 -8.38 1.78 10.79
CA LEU A 98 -7.74 1.67 9.48
C LEU A 98 -6.81 2.86 9.19
N GLN A 99 -7.21 4.08 9.54
CA GLN A 99 -6.38 5.28 9.37
C GLN A 99 -5.09 5.20 10.22
N VAL A 100 -5.19 4.69 11.44
CA VAL A 100 -4.01 4.44 12.29
C VAL A 100 -3.10 3.39 11.66
N GLU A 101 -3.68 2.26 11.23
CA GLU A 101 -2.94 1.17 10.58
C GLU A 101 -2.22 1.65 9.30
N GLU A 102 -2.90 2.43 8.46
CA GLU A 102 -2.33 3.05 7.27
C GLU A 102 -1.12 3.93 7.64
N LYS A 103 -1.29 4.82 8.63
CA LYS A 103 -0.21 5.68 9.10
C LYS A 103 0.99 4.88 9.60
N GLU A 104 0.77 3.79 10.33
CA GLU A 104 1.84 2.90 10.79
C GLU A 104 2.60 2.27 9.61
N TYR A 105 1.90 1.84 8.56
CA TYR A 105 2.54 1.32 7.35
C TYR A 105 3.33 2.40 6.60
N GLN A 106 2.79 3.61 6.50
CA GLN A 106 3.52 4.74 5.89
C GLN A 106 4.81 5.04 6.65
N GLU A 107 4.77 5.09 7.98
CA GLU A 107 5.97 5.27 8.81
C GLU A 107 6.96 4.10 8.69
N LYS A 108 6.46 2.87 8.52
CA LYS A 108 7.30 1.68 8.31
C LYS A 108 8.02 1.74 6.96
N ILE A 109 7.32 2.15 5.89
CA ILE A 109 7.90 2.35 4.56
C ILE A 109 8.98 3.44 4.62
N LYS A 110 8.67 4.61 5.20
CA LYS A 110 9.64 5.71 5.38
C LYS A 110 10.91 5.22 6.12
N ARG A 111 10.76 4.42 7.18
CA ARG A 111 11.89 3.83 7.92
C ARG A 111 12.69 2.82 7.11
N LEU A 112 12.03 1.92 6.38
CA LEU A 112 12.69 0.90 5.57
C LEU A 112 13.48 1.54 4.43
N LYS A 113 12.89 2.48 3.69
CA LYS A 113 13.57 3.25 2.63
C LYS A 113 14.87 3.89 3.13
N LYS A 114 14.79 4.68 4.22
CA LYS A 114 15.98 5.29 4.83
C LYS A 114 17.05 4.26 5.21
N SER A 115 16.61 3.09 5.68
CA SER A 115 17.52 2.02 6.09
C SER A 115 18.19 1.33 4.90
N VAL A 116 17.50 1.19 3.77
CA VAL A 116 18.06 0.67 2.52
C VAL A 116 19.11 1.64 1.98
N VAL A 117 18.77 2.92 1.82
CA VAL A 117 19.72 3.97 1.39
C VAL A 117 21.01 3.96 2.24
N SER A 118 20.86 3.90 3.57
CA SER A 118 22.00 3.85 4.48
C SER A 118 22.85 2.59 4.29
N ARG A 119 22.24 1.41 4.06
CA ARG A 119 22.97 0.17 3.81
C ARG A 119 23.66 0.18 2.45
N SER A 120 22.99 0.69 1.42
CA SER A 120 23.55 0.85 0.08
C SER A 120 24.79 1.75 0.11
N TYR A 121 24.75 2.86 0.85
CA TYR A 121 25.93 3.71 1.06
C TYR A 121 27.09 2.96 1.73
N CYS A 122 26.83 2.16 2.77
CA CYS A 122 27.86 1.33 3.40
C CYS A 122 28.47 0.31 2.43
N ILE A 123 27.68 -0.26 1.51
CA ILE A 123 28.18 -1.16 0.48
C ILE A 123 29.07 -0.39 -0.50
N GLN A 124 28.64 0.79 -0.97
CA GLN A 124 29.44 1.61 -1.88
C GLN A 124 30.82 1.95 -1.32
N LEU A 125 30.91 2.32 -0.02
CA LEU A 125 32.19 2.58 0.64
C LEU A 125 33.11 1.36 0.59
N LYS A 126 32.58 0.16 0.89
CA LYS A 126 33.35 -1.09 0.81
C LYS A 126 33.82 -1.39 -0.62
N LEU A 127 33.02 -1.08 -1.64
CA LEU A 127 33.41 -1.27 -3.03
C LEU A 127 34.53 -0.31 -3.44
N ILE A 128 34.54 0.91 -2.92
CA ILE A 128 35.64 1.87 -3.12
C ILE A 128 36.94 1.33 -2.52
N GLU A 129 36.90 0.83 -1.28
CA GLU A 129 38.07 0.23 -0.64
C GLU A 129 38.62 -0.97 -1.44
N ILE A 130 37.76 -1.80 -2.03
CA ILE A 130 38.19 -2.90 -2.90
C ILE A 130 38.77 -2.36 -4.22
N GLU A 131 38.19 -1.30 -4.79
CA GLU A 131 38.69 -0.67 -6.01
C GLU A 131 40.11 -0.08 -5.83
N GLU A 132 40.44 0.37 -4.61
CA GLU A 132 41.78 0.85 -4.28
C GLU A 132 42.86 -0.22 -4.47
N ILE A 133 42.53 -1.51 -4.37
CA ILE A 133 43.47 -2.61 -4.65
C ILE A 133 43.93 -2.54 -6.11
N PHE A 134 43.00 -2.42 -7.05
CA PHE A 134 43.32 -2.33 -8.48
C PHE A 134 44.07 -1.04 -8.80
N SER A 135 43.64 0.08 -8.18
CA SER A 135 44.33 1.36 -8.31
C SER A 135 45.78 1.29 -7.79
N THR A 136 46.03 0.50 -6.73
CA THR A 136 47.36 0.28 -6.17
C THR A 136 48.22 -0.61 -7.07
N ILE A 137 47.65 -1.67 -7.66
CA ILE A 137 48.34 -2.52 -8.65
C ILE A 137 48.83 -1.67 -9.82
N GLU A 138 47.97 -0.79 -10.33
CA GLU A 138 48.30 0.12 -11.43
C GLU A 138 49.38 1.13 -11.02
N LYS A 139 49.21 1.80 -9.87
CA LYS A 139 50.17 2.78 -9.35
C LYS A 139 51.57 2.21 -9.12
N GLN A 140 51.65 0.96 -8.66
CA GLN A 140 52.91 0.28 -8.36
C GLN A 140 53.45 -0.54 -9.55
N ASN A 141 52.77 -0.47 -10.71
CA ASN A 141 53.10 -1.25 -11.91
C ASN A 141 53.21 -2.77 -11.64
N LEU A 142 52.37 -3.30 -10.73
CA LEU A 142 52.40 -4.70 -10.31
C LEU A 142 51.80 -5.65 -11.35
N TRP A 143 51.18 -5.12 -12.41
CA TRP A 143 50.68 -5.91 -13.53
C TRP A 143 51.76 -6.84 -14.12
N THR A 144 53.03 -6.43 -14.12
CA THR A 144 54.13 -7.26 -14.64
C THR A 144 54.51 -8.44 -13.73
N CYS A 145 53.99 -8.50 -12.50
CA CYS A 145 54.28 -9.56 -11.54
C CYS A 145 53.37 -10.79 -11.71
N PHE A 146 52.31 -10.69 -12.51
CA PHE A 146 51.30 -11.73 -12.67
C PHE A 146 51.50 -12.51 -13.97
N THR A 147 51.06 -13.78 -13.97
CA THR A 147 50.94 -14.57 -15.20
C THR A 147 49.78 -14.05 -16.04
N GLN A 148 49.72 -14.45 -17.31
CA GLN A 148 48.62 -14.07 -18.20
C GLN A 148 47.26 -14.48 -17.63
N ASP A 149 47.10 -15.73 -17.18
CA ASP A 149 45.84 -16.22 -16.62
C ASP A 149 45.40 -15.41 -15.39
N HIS A 150 46.35 -15.02 -14.53
CA HIS A 150 46.06 -14.17 -13.37
C HIS A 150 45.61 -12.77 -13.81
N LEU A 151 46.25 -12.20 -14.83
CA LEU A 151 45.88 -10.88 -15.37
C LEU A 151 44.45 -10.87 -15.93
N GLU A 152 44.11 -11.87 -16.74
CA GLU A 152 42.76 -12.02 -17.28
C GLU A 152 41.72 -12.10 -16.15
N LYS A 153 42.01 -12.89 -15.10
CA LYS A 153 41.08 -13.00 -13.96
C LYS A 153 40.96 -11.72 -13.15
N ILE A 154 42.07 -11.00 -12.93
CA ILE A 154 42.06 -9.72 -12.22
C ILE A 154 41.25 -8.67 -13.01
N GLN A 155 41.35 -8.66 -14.34
CA GLN A 155 40.56 -7.75 -15.17
C GLN A 155 39.07 -8.09 -15.13
N GLU A 156 38.70 -9.37 -15.22
CA GLU A 156 37.31 -9.83 -15.07
C GLU A 156 36.72 -9.36 -13.72
N MET A 157 37.45 -9.59 -12.61
CA MET A 157 37.02 -9.13 -11.28
C MET A 157 36.85 -7.61 -11.20
N ARG A 158 37.72 -6.85 -11.88
CA ARG A 158 37.62 -5.38 -11.94
C ARG A 158 36.37 -4.94 -12.71
N GLU A 159 36.08 -5.58 -13.84
CA GLU A 159 34.89 -5.30 -14.65
C GLU A 159 33.61 -5.61 -13.86
N ASP A 160 33.56 -6.77 -13.21
CA ASP A 160 32.45 -7.17 -12.34
C ASP A 160 32.22 -6.15 -11.20
N LEU A 161 33.30 -5.70 -10.55
CA LEU A 161 33.21 -4.69 -9.50
C LEU A 161 32.62 -3.37 -10.03
N LEU A 162 33.08 -2.90 -11.19
CA LEU A 162 32.60 -1.65 -11.79
C LEU A 162 31.13 -1.77 -12.24
N ASN A 163 30.75 -2.92 -12.77
CA ASN A 163 29.36 -3.20 -13.12
C ASN A 163 28.46 -3.21 -11.87
N PHE A 164 28.91 -3.86 -10.80
CA PHE A 164 28.17 -3.89 -9.54
C PHE A 164 28.01 -2.49 -8.93
N LYS A 165 29.07 -1.65 -8.98
CA LYS A 165 28.99 -0.24 -8.56
C LYS A 165 27.96 0.56 -9.37
N ARG A 166 27.89 0.32 -10.68
CA ARG A 166 26.92 0.99 -11.58
C ARG A 166 25.49 0.63 -11.18
N ILE A 167 25.20 -0.66 -11.02
CA ILE A 167 23.86 -1.15 -10.64
C ILE A 167 23.41 -0.53 -9.30
N ILE A 168 24.27 -0.57 -8.28
CA ILE A 168 23.94 0.03 -6.97
C ILE A 168 23.70 1.53 -7.07
N LEU A 169 24.43 2.24 -7.93
CA LEU A 169 24.24 3.67 -8.12
C LEU A 169 22.90 3.97 -8.79
N GLU A 170 22.54 3.22 -9.83
CA GLU A 170 21.25 3.33 -10.52
C GLU A 170 20.09 3.11 -9.55
N ASP A 171 20.14 2.06 -8.72
CA ASP A 171 19.14 1.78 -7.70
C ASP A 171 19.00 2.94 -6.69
N CYS A 172 20.12 3.54 -6.27
CA CYS A 172 20.10 4.68 -5.35
C CYS A 172 19.54 5.97 -5.98
N VAL A 173 19.68 6.16 -7.29
CA VAL A 173 19.14 7.34 -8.01
C VAL A 173 17.63 7.23 -8.14
N LEU A 174 17.13 6.05 -8.49
CA LEU A 174 15.69 5.78 -8.58
C LEU A 174 14.97 6.00 -7.23
N GLU A 175 15.61 5.62 -6.12
CA GLU A 175 15.07 5.91 -4.78
C GLU A 175 14.93 7.41 -4.51
N LYS A 176 15.92 8.23 -4.89
CA LYS A 176 15.87 9.70 -4.69
C LYS A 176 14.79 10.38 -5.53
N GLU A 177 14.66 10.00 -6.81
CA GLU A 177 13.61 10.52 -7.68
C GLU A 177 12.20 10.14 -7.18
N SER A 178 12.07 8.99 -6.51
CA SER A 178 10.82 8.58 -5.90
C SER A 178 10.47 9.41 -4.65
N ASP A 179 11.47 9.83 -3.88
CA ASP A 179 11.25 10.60 -2.65
C ASP A 179 10.97 12.08 -2.97
N ASP A 180 11.61 12.66 -3.99
CA ASP A 180 11.34 14.04 -4.43
C ASP A 180 9.89 14.21 -4.93
N LYS A 181 9.37 13.24 -5.70
CA LYS A 181 7.96 13.23 -6.14
C LYS A 181 6.98 13.15 -4.97
N ASN A 182 7.30 12.36 -3.94
CA ASN A 182 6.45 12.23 -2.76
C ASN A 182 6.44 13.50 -1.89
N ILE A 183 7.52 14.29 -1.89
CA ILE A 183 7.59 15.58 -1.15
C ILE A 183 6.80 16.67 -1.87
N GLU A 184 6.81 16.67 -3.21
CA GLU A 184 6.01 17.61 -4.01
C GLU A 184 4.50 17.37 -3.82
N ASP A 185 4.08 16.11 -3.70
CA ASP A 185 2.69 15.76 -3.40
C ASP A 185 2.28 16.14 -1.96
N GLU A 186 3.16 15.96 -0.96
CA GLU A 186 2.91 16.38 0.45
C GLU A 186 2.88 17.92 0.61
N GLN A 187 3.49 18.68 -0.32
CA GLN A 187 3.48 20.17 -0.33
C GLN A 187 2.33 20.76 -1.17
N ALA A 188 1.70 19.97 -2.05
CA ALA A 188 0.53 20.39 -2.83
C ALA A 188 -0.79 20.30 -2.04
N GLU A 189 -0.78 19.67 -0.85
CA GLU A 189 -1.92 19.49 0.04
C GLU A 189 -2.00 20.50 1.23
N ILE A 190 -1.21 21.59 1.21
CA ILE A 190 -1.27 22.70 2.19
C ILE A 190 -1.85 23.97 1.55
#